data_AF-I3CLV0-F1
#
_entry.id   AF-I3CLV0-F1
#
_cell.length_a   1.000
_cell.length_b   1.000
_cell.length_c   1.000
_cell.angle_alpha   90.00
_cell.angle_beta   90.00
_cell.angle_gamma   90.00
#
_symmetry.space_group_name_H-M   'P 1'
#
loop_
_entity.id
_entity.type
_entity.pdbx_description
1 polymer ?
#
loop_
_entity_poly.entity_id
_entity_poly.type
_entity_poly.pdbx_seq_one_letter_code
_entity_poly.pdbx_strand_id
1 'polypeptide(L)'
;MAPGSLLRRTARQRTGDDAEDRALAYLQAQGLQLIQRNFRCKGGEIDLILRENATIVFVEVRARASSAFGGAVASVTAAKQRRLLVAAQVWLQGQSGLPPCRFDVVALEGGQLQWLRNAISA
;
A
#
# COMPACT_ATOMS: atom_id res chain seq x y z
N MET A 1 -4.29 18.65 -30.69
CA MET A 1 -3.48 17.56 -30.12
C MET A 1 -2.28 18.20 -29.41
N ALA A 2 -2.27 18.22 -28.07
CA ALA A 2 -1.11 18.63 -27.30
C ALA A 2 -0.38 17.37 -26.81
N PRO A 3 0.95 17.29 -26.90
CA PRO A 3 1.72 16.14 -26.44
C PRO A 3 1.62 16.06 -24.91
N GLY A 4 1.16 14.91 -24.41
CA GLY A 4 1.06 14.61 -22.99
C GLY A 4 2.43 14.72 -22.32
N SER A 5 2.48 15.49 -21.23
CA SER A 5 3.68 15.82 -20.49
C SER A 5 4.42 14.56 -19.98
N LEU A 6 5.55 14.22 -20.60
CA LEU A 6 6.55 13.28 -20.09
C LEU A 6 7.29 13.94 -18.91
N LEU A 7 6.61 14.15 -17.78
CA LEU A 7 7.27 14.64 -16.57
C LEU A 7 8.22 13.57 -16.05
N ARG A 8 9.54 13.88 -16.07
CA ARG A 8 10.57 13.04 -15.43
C ARG A 8 10.20 12.83 -13.96
N ARG A 9 9.83 11.59 -13.58
CA ARG A 9 9.67 11.18 -12.18
C ARG A 9 10.94 11.48 -11.38
N THR A 10 10.79 12.06 -10.19
CA THR A 10 11.90 12.31 -9.25
C THR A 10 12.53 10.99 -8.78
N ALA A 11 13.77 11.02 -8.31
CA ALA A 11 14.45 9.82 -7.78
C ALA A 11 13.63 9.16 -6.66
N ARG A 12 13.04 9.95 -5.76
CA ARG A 12 12.17 9.47 -4.68
C ARG A 12 10.90 8.78 -5.19
N GLN A 13 10.29 9.30 -6.26
CA GLN A 13 9.11 8.68 -6.87
C GLN A 13 9.47 7.34 -7.51
N ARG A 14 10.59 7.27 -8.23
CA ARG A 14 11.08 6.01 -8.82
C ARG A 14 11.39 4.96 -7.75
N THR A 15 12.05 5.36 -6.66
CA THR A 15 12.27 4.48 -5.50
C THR A 15 10.96 3.99 -4.88
N GLY A 16 9.91 4.82 -4.90
CA GLY A 16 8.57 4.44 -4.46
C GLY A 16 7.93 3.40 -5.40
N ASP A 17 8.00 3.61 -6.71
CA ASP A 17 7.44 2.69 -7.70
C ASP A 17 8.14 1.32 -7.65
N ASP A 18 9.48 1.30 -7.64
CA ASP A 18 10.27 0.07 -7.52
C ASP A 18 9.95 -0.69 -6.22
N ALA A 19 9.70 0.04 -5.13
CA ALA A 19 9.33 -0.56 -3.87
C ALA A 19 7.93 -1.18 -3.90
N GLU A 20 6.98 -0.53 -4.56
CA GLU A 20 5.63 -1.06 -4.77
C GLU A 20 5.66 -2.31 -5.65
N ASP A 21 6.44 -2.30 -6.74
CA ASP A 21 6.60 -3.47 -7.62
C ASP A 21 7.21 -4.66 -6.88
N ARG A 22 8.26 -4.43 -6.07
CA ARG A 22 8.87 -5.47 -5.24
C ARG A 22 7.92 -6.00 -4.18
N ALA A 23 7.16 -5.12 -3.52
CA ALA A 23 6.15 -5.51 -2.55
C ALA A 23 5.07 -6.38 -3.18
N LEU A 24 4.55 -5.95 -4.33
CA LEU A 24 3.55 -6.69 -5.09
C LEU A 24 4.04 -8.08 -5.50
N ALA A 25 5.22 -8.16 -6.11
CA ALA A 25 5.81 -9.43 -6.53
C ALA A 25 5.99 -10.40 -5.35
N TYR A 26 6.48 -9.88 -4.21
CA TYR A 26 6.60 -10.67 -2.99
C TYR A 26 5.24 -11.20 -2.51
N LEU A 27 4.23 -10.33 -2.38
CA LEU A 27 2.89 -10.73 -1.91
C LEU A 27 2.21 -11.73 -2.85
N GLN A 28 2.40 -11.59 -4.17
CA GLN A 28 1.90 -12.54 -5.16
C GLN A 28 2.59 -13.90 -5.02
N ALA A 29 3.89 -13.94 -4.75
CA ALA A 29 4.62 -15.17 -4.46
C ALA A 29 4.14 -15.83 -3.14
N GLN A 30 3.56 -15.06 -2.22
CA GLN A 30 2.89 -15.58 -1.02
C GLN A 30 1.43 -16.01 -1.28
N GLY A 31 0.96 -15.96 -2.52
CA GLY A 31 -0.38 -16.41 -2.94
C GLY A 31 -1.46 -15.34 -3.01
N LEU A 32 -1.15 -14.08 -2.65
CA LEU A 32 -2.12 -12.99 -2.72
C LEU A 32 -2.40 -12.60 -4.17
N GLN A 33 -3.66 -12.35 -4.48
CA GLN A 33 -4.09 -11.94 -5.82
C GLN A 33 -4.28 -10.43 -5.87
N LEU A 34 -3.62 -9.76 -6.81
CA LEU A 34 -3.80 -8.33 -7.02
C LEU A 34 -5.24 -8.03 -7.46
N ILE A 35 -5.88 -7.06 -6.81
CA ILE A 35 -7.15 -6.48 -7.27
C ILE A 35 -6.89 -5.12 -7.91
N GLN A 36 -6.15 -4.25 -7.22
CA GLN A 36 -5.92 -2.87 -7.68
C GLN A 36 -4.62 -2.30 -7.11
N ARG A 37 -3.96 -1.43 -7.89
CA ARG A 37 -2.81 -0.62 -7.46
C ARG A 37 -3.21 0.84 -7.41
N ASN A 38 -2.51 1.62 -6.57
CA ASN A 38 -2.58 3.07 -6.53
C ASN A 38 -4.01 3.63 -6.44
N PHE A 39 -4.85 3.03 -5.58
CA PHE A 39 -6.21 3.51 -5.39
C PHE A 39 -6.20 4.87 -4.68
N ARG A 40 -6.91 5.85 -5.24
CA ARG A 40 -6.95 7.22 -4.73
C ARG A 40 -8.39 7.70 -4.69
N CYS A 41 -8.75 8.36 -3.60
CA CYS A 41 -10.04 9.02 -3.43
C CYS A 41 -9.86 10.36 -2.73
N LYS A 42 -10.95 11.12 -2.60
CA LYS A 42 -10.93 12.33 -1.75
C LYS A 42 -10.59 11.93 -0.32
N GLY A 43 -9.47 12.44 0.19
CA GLY A 43 -9.05 12.22 1.57
C GLY A 43 -8.27 10.93 1.84
N GLY A 44 -8.00 10.09 0.84
CA GLY A 44 -7.38 8.79 1.06
C GLY A 44 -6.62 8.21 -0.13
N GLU A 45 -5.68 7.32 0.17
CA GLU A 45 -4.98 6.51 -0.82
C GLU A 45 -4.61 5.13 -0.24
N ILE A 46 -4.53 4.12 -1.10
CA ILE A 46 -4.01 2.77 -0.80
C ILE A 46 -3.08 2.36 -1.94
N ASP A 47 -1.87 1.92 -1.59
CA ASP A 47 -0.85 1.53 -2.58
C ASP A 47 -1.24 0.24 -3.30
N LEU A 48 -1.60 -0.80 -2.54
CA LEU A 48 -2.05 -2.09 -3.11
C LEU A 48 -3.32 -2.59 -2.42
N ILE A 49 -4.25 -3.11 -3.22
CA ILE A 49 -5.43 -3.83 -2.77
C ILE A 49 -5.32 -5.25 -3.33
N LEU A 50 -5.22 -6.22 -2.44
CA LEU A 50 -5.08 -7.63 -2.78
C LEU A 50 -6.17 -8.48 -2.14
N ARG A 51 -6.23 -9.74 -2.54
CA ARG A 51 -7.12 -10.76 -1.99
C ARG A 51 -6.31 -11.95 -1.50
N GLU A 52 -6.61 -12.38 -0.29
CA GLU A 52 -6.17 -13.67 0.29
C GLU A 52 -7.44 -14.46 0.66
N ASN A 53 -7.78 -15.48 -0.13
CA ASN A 53 -9.06 -16.20 0.00
C ASN A 53 -10.26 -15.23 -0.10
N ALA A 54 -11.08 -15.15 0.96
CA ALA A 54 -12.22 -14.23 1.05
C ALA A 54 -11.84 -12.85 1.62
N THR A 55 -10.60 -12.67 2.07
CA THR A 55 -10.14 -11.46 2.77
C THR A 55 -9.57 -10.45 1.80
N ILE A 56 -10.02 -9.20 1.90
CA ILE A 56 -9.41 -8.05 1.23
C ILE A 56 -8.24 -7.55 2.07
N VAL A 57 -7.08 -7.39 1.44
CA VAL A 57 -5.85 -6.95 2.07
C VAL A 57 -5.49 -5.58 1.50
N PHE A 58 -5.64 -4.55 2.32
CA PHE A 58 -5.21 -3.20 2.00
C PHE A 58 -3.77 -3.02 2.47
N VAL A 59 -2.85 -2.69 1.57
CA VAL A 59 -1.43 -2.63 1.86
C VAL A 59 -0.88 -1.23 1.63
N GLU A 60 -0.18 -0.71 2.63
CA GLU A 60 0.72 0.43 2.51
C GLU A 60 2.15 -0.06 2.29
N VAL A 61 2.84 0.48 1.29
CA VAL A 61 4.23 0.17 0.97
C VAL A 61 5.15 1.29 1.44
N ARG A 62 6.24 0.92 2.13
CA ARG A 62 7.20 1.88 2.69
C ARG A 62 8.63 1.57 2.28
N ALA A 63 9.17 2.38 1.38
CA ALA A 63 10.60 2.46 1.14
C ALA A 63 11.27 3.38 2.16
N ARG A 64 12.30 2.89 2.86
CA ARG A 64 13.12 3.69 3.77
C ARG A 64 14.59 3.64 3.36
N ALA A 65 15.24 4.80 3.49
CA ALA A 65 16.68 4.94 3.29
C ALA A 65 17.48 4.73 4.59
N SER A 66 16.87 4.88 5.78
CA SER A 66 17.54 4.66 7.07
C SER A 66 16.61 4.11 8.15
N SER A 67 17.22 3.45 9.14
CA SER A 67 16.59 2.79 10.28
C SER A 67 16.32 3.69 11.49
N ALA A 68 16.65 4.98 11.39
CA ALA A 68 16.71 5.89 12.54
C ALA A 68 15.34 6.24 13.18
N PHE A 69 14.22 5.78 12.64
CA PHE A 69 12.88 6.10 13.16
C PHE A 69 11.98 4.86 13.32
N GLY A 70 11.81 4.40 14.56
CA GLY A 70 10.61 3.73 15.11
C GLY A 70 10.10 2.41 14.48
N GLY A 71 10.77 1.84 13.48
CA GLY A 71 10.28 0.65 12.75
C GLY A 71 9.08 0.92 11.83
N ALA A 72 8.78 -0.02 10.92
CA ALA A 72 7.82 0.14 9.82
C ALA A 72 6.42 0.60 10.26
N VAL A 73 5.87 0.02 11.33
CA VAL A 73 4.56 0.40 11.89
C VAL A 73 4.55 1.87 12.34
N ALA A 74 5.61 2.33 13.03
CA ALA A 74 5.67 3.72 13.49
C ALA A 74 5.78 4.73 12.34
N SER A 75 6.19 4.34 11.13
CA SER A 75 6.07 5.25 9.96
C SER A 75 4.65 5.41 9.43
N VAL A 76 3.73 4.54 9.82
CA VAL A 76 2.31 4.74 9.54
C VAL A 76 1.72 5.62 10.63
N THR A 77 1.98 6.91 10.50
CA THR A 77 1.46 7.94 11.40
C THR A 77 -0.06 7.88 11.48
N ALA A 78 -0.65 8.37 12.58
CA ALA A 78 -2.11 8.44 12.74
C ALA A 78 -2.81 9.15 11.57
N ALA A 79 -2.18 10.18 11.00
CA ALA A 79 -2.69 10.87 9.81
C ALA A 79 -2.74 9.94 8.58
N LYS A 80 -1.71 9.11 8.37
CA LYS A 80 -1.72 8.13 7.28
C LYS A 80 -2.71 7.00 7.52
N GLN A 81 -2.82 6.49 8.74
CA GLN A 81 -3.84 5.49 9.08
C GLN A 81 -5.24 6.01 8.75
N ARG A 82 -5.58 7.24 9.14
CA ARG A 82 -6.88 7.85 8.81
C ARG A 82 -7.14 7.90 7.30
N ARG A 83 -6.15 8.32 6.50
CA ARG A 83 -6.28 8.39 5.04
C ARG A 83 -6.50 7.02 4.41
N LEU A 84 -5.80 6.01 4.91
CA LEU A 84 -5.92 4.63 4.46
C LEU A 84 -7.29 4.04 4.81
N LEU A 85 -7.80 4.31 6.03
CA LEU A 85 -9.16 3.92 6.45
C LEU A 85 -10.24 4.57 5.57
N VAL A 86 -10.12 5.86 5.28
CA VAL A 86 -11.04 6.56 4.36
C VAL A 86 -11.04 5.92 2.97
N ALA A 87 -9.85 5.64 2.43
CA ALA A 87 -9.73 4.99 1.12
C ALA A 87 -10.35 3.58 1.12
N ALA A 88 -10.11 2.78 2.16
CA ALA A 88 -10.72 1.46 2.27
C ALA A 88 -12.24 1.53 2.33
N GLN A 89 -12.81 2.45 3.12
CA GLN A 89 -14.25 2.67 3.19
C GLN A 89 -14.83 3.02 1.82
N VAL A 90 -14.19 3.94 1.08
CA VAL A 90 -14.65 4.32 -0.26
C VAL A 90 -14.54 3.14 -1.24
N TRP A 91 -13.46 2.37 -1.19
CA TRP A 91 -13.28 1.22 -2.06
C TRP A 91 -14.32 0.11 -1.79
N LEU A 92 -14.61 -0.15 -0.50
CA LEU A 92 -15.58 -1.16 -0.06
C LEU A 92 -17.02 -0.84 -0.47
N GLN A 93 -17.39 0.44 -0.65
CA GLN A 93 -18.72 0.82 -1.16
C GLN A 93 -19.03 0.25 -2.55
N GLY A 94 -17.99 -0.06 -3.34
CA GLY A 94 -18.15 -0.67 -4.66
C GLY A 94 -18.27 -2.20 -4.66
N GLN A 95 -18.21 -2.86 -3.49
CA GLN A 95 -18.24 -4.31 -3.36
C GLN A 95 -19.64 -4.82 -3.03
N SER A 96 -19.97 -6.02 -3.50
CA SER A 96 -21.19 -6.71 -3.09
C SER A 96 -21.03 -7.26 -1.67
N GLY A 97 -21.44 -6.46 -0.68
CA GLY A 97 -21.34 -6.80 0.74
C GLY A 97 -20.02 -6.35 1.37
N LEU A 98 -19.85 -6.67 2.66
CA LEU A 98 -18.67 -6.32 3.44
C LEU A 98 -17.80 -7.57 3.66
N PRO A 99 -16.78 -7.79 2.81
CA PRO A 99 -15.86 -8.90 3.02
C PRO A 99 -15.01 -8.66 4.29
N PRO A 100 -14.47 -9.73 4.90
CA PRO A 100 -13.41 -9.57 5.88
C PRO A 100 -12.27 -8.78 5.23
N CYS A 101 -11.69 -7.84 5.97
CA CYS A 101 -10.56 -7.08 5.49
C CYS A 101 -9.52 -6.89 6.58
N ARG A 102 -8.28 -6.65 6.15
CA ARG A 102 -7.19 -6.26 7.03
C ARG A 102 -6.28 -5.25 6.37
N PHE A 103 -5.48 -4.62 7.21
CA PHE A 103 -4.51 -3.62 6.82
C PHE A 103 -3.11 -4.12 7.11
N ASP A 104 -2.33 -4.32 6.04
CA ASP A 104 -0.96 -4.80 6.10
C ASP A 104 0.01 -3.67 5.73
N VAL A 105 1.26 -3.80 6.18
CA VAL A 105 2.35 -2.90 5.80
C VAL A 105 3.47 -3.74 5.20
N VAL A 106 3.97 -3.33 4.04
CA VAL A 106 5.23 -3.87 3.50
C VAL A 106 6.30 -2.79 3.58
N ALA A 107 7.36 -3.07 4.33
CA ALA A 107 8.50 -2.18 4.46
C ALA A 107 9.71 -2.73 3.73
N LEU A 108 10.38 -1.85 2.99
CA LEU A 108 11.62 -2.11 2.30
C LEU A 108 12.71 -1.24 2.92
N GLU A 109 13.64 -1.87 3.61
CA GLU A 109 14.68 -1.20 4.39
C GLU A 109 15.98 -1.99 4.32
N GLY A 110 17.11 -1.32 4.04
CA GLY A 110 18.42 -1.99 3.98
C GLY A 110 18.50 -3.14 2.98
N GLY A 111 17.68 -3.12 1.92
CA GLY A 111 17.57 -4.22 0.94
C GLY A 111 16.62 -5.35 1.37
N GLN A 112 16.21 -5.41 2.63
CA GLN A 112 15.28 -6.40 3.15
C GLN A 112 13.83 -5.97 2.96
N LEU A 113 12.95 -6.94 2.75
CA LEU A 113 11.51 -6.76 2.70
C LEU A 113 10.89 -7.40 3.95
N GLN A 114 10.09 -6.62 4.67
CA GLN A 114 9.32 -7.07 5.82
C GLN A 114 7.84 -6.89 5.53
N TRP A 115 7.07 -7.95 5.71
CA TRP A 115 5.60 -7.92 5.62
C TRP A 115 4.99 -8.05 7.01
N LEU A 116 4.29 -7.01 7.43
CA LEU A 116 3.58 -6.94 8.69
C LEU A 116 2.08 -7.08 8.43
N ARG A 117 1.52 -8.22 8.83
CA ARG A 117 0.09 -8.51 8.73
C ARG A 117 -0.67 -7.85 9.87
N ASN A 118 -1.88 -7.35 9.61
CA ASN A 118 -2.72 -6.67 10.61
C ASN A 118 -1.98 -5.53 11.35
N ALA A 119 -1.16 -4.79 10.61
CA ALA A 119 -0.28 -3.76 11.17
C ALA A 119 -1.05 -2.51 11.64
N ILE A 120 -2.31 -2.36 11.20
CA ILE A 120 -3.17 -1.24 11.55
C ILE A 120 -4.52 -1.81 12.01
N SER A 121 -4.90 -1.45 13.23
CA SER A 121 -6.24 -1.71 13.75
C SER A 121 -7.20 -0.67 13.19
N ALA A 122 -8.30 -1.12 12.61
CA ALA A 122 -9.38 -0.29 12.10
C ALA A 122 -10.55 -0.23 13.09
#